data_AF-A0A534S1E4-F1
#
_entry.id   AF-A0A534S1E4-F1
#
_cell.length_a   1.000
_cell.length_b   1.000
_cell.length_c   1.000
_cell.angle_alpha   90.00
_cell.angle_beta   90.00
_cell.angle_gamma   90.00
#
_symmetry.space_group_name_H-M   'P 1'
#
loop_
_entity.id
_entity.type
_entity.pdbx_description
1 polymer ?
#
loop_
_entity_poly.entity_id
_entity_poly.type
_entity_poly.pdbx_seq_one_letter_code
_entity_poly.pdbx_strand_id
1 'polypeptide(L)'
;AMLVADCLSAPASEYDIKIYCTDIDDDALGTARAGLYRLQALTDVPREFVDKYFLREGQTYRVRRELRKWCIFGRHDLTQDSPLSHIDLLVCRNVLIYFDGQLQERVLPRLQYAVRERGYLFLGKSESALARSRRFVPVDFKWRIFQRVTPPELTGKPVGVADEAPLRTGPRRPARTESPATPRVQGMIETLQSAVMVIGPTDTIVTWNPAAEQLFEIPTDGALGKKFRDLDISYRMEGLRSRVEEVKASLARTRIATVSLPRRSGDVLHVSVSIAPLLPRSSTINAASRGSW
;
A
#
# COMPACT_ATOMS: atom_id res chain seq x y z
N ALA A 1 8.55 -10.71 22.95
CA ALA A 1 8.49 -11.08 24.38
C ALA A 1 8.85 -9.90 25.28
N MET A 2 10.10 -9.41 25.27
CA MET A 2 10.52 -8.32 26.17
C MET A 2 9.62 -7.07 26.11
N LEU A 3 9.37 -6.54 24.91
CA LEU A 3 8.49 -5.38 24.72
C LEU A 3 7.06 -5.61 25.25
N VAL A 4 6.55 -6.84 25.12
CA VAL A 4 5.21 -7.19 25.62
C VAL A 4 5.21 -7.19 27.15
N ALA A 5 6.23 -7.77 27.77
CA ALA A 5 6.37 -7.76 29.23
C ALA A 5 6.54 -6.33 29.78
N ASP A 6 7.25 -5.47 29.05
CA ASP A 6 7.47 -4.10 29.46
C ASP A 6 6.17 -3.26 29.37
N CYS A 7 5.42 -3.37 28.27
CA CYS A 7 4.14 -2.69 28.11
C CYS A 7 3.09 -3.11 29.14
N LEU A 8 3.07 -4.39 29.53
CA LEU A 8 2.02 -4.91 30.41
C LEU A 8 2.20 -4.51 31.88
N SER A 9 3.38 -4.03 32.29
CA SER A 9 3.68 -3.52 33.65
C SER A 9 3.46 -4.50 34.82
N ALA A 10 2.82 -5.65 34.61
CA ALA A 10 2.60 -6.72 35.56
C ALA A 10 3.48 -7.95 35.24
N PRO A 11 3.71 -8.87 36.20
CA PRO A 11 4.48 -10.08 35.99
C PRO A 11 3.98 -10.89 34.80
N ALA A 12 4.91 -11.44 34.03
CA ALA A 12 4.59 -12.24 32.84
C ALA A 12 3.69 -13.46 33.12
N SER A 13 3.62 -13.92 34.38
CA SER A 13 2.79 -15.03 34.84
C SER A 13 1.30 -14.73 34.91
N GLU A 14 0.88 -13.47 34.83
CA GLU A 14 -0.53 -13.07 34.96
C GLU A 14 -1.28 -13.07 33.61
N TYR A 15 -0.57 -13.32 32.51
CA TYR A 15 -1.14 -13.31 31.16
C TYR A 15 -0.92 -14.63 30.43
N ASP A 16 -1.96 -15.11 29.74
CA ASP A 16 -1.84 -16.22 28.78
C ASP A 16 -1.37 -15.69 27.42
N ILE A 17 -0.06 -15.43 27.30
CA ILE A 17 0.56 -14.95 26.08
C ILE A 17 1.34 -16.07 25.42
N LYS A 18 1.04 -16.28 24.13
CA LYS A 18 1.74 -17.25 23.27
C LYS A 18 2.33 -16.53 22.08
N ILE A 19 3.64 -16.61 21.96
CA ILE A 19 4.43 -16.06 20.86
C ILE A 19 4.97 -17.25 20.06
N TYR A 20 4.36 -17.52 18.93
CA TYR A 20 4.82 -18.54 18.00
C TYR A 20 5.99 -17.97 17.19
N CYS A 21 7.18 -18.54 17.39
CA CYS A 21 8.40 -18.20 16.69
C CYS A 21 8.75 -19.36 15.76
N THR A 22 8.62 -19.15 14.45
CA THR A 22 8.79 -20.23 13.48
C THR A 22 9.82 -19.91 12.42
N ASP A 23 10.54 -20.94 11.99
CA ASP A 23 11.54 -20.85 10.92
C ASP A 23 11.64 -22.19 10.17
N ILE A 24 12.28 -22.21 9.00
CA ILE A 24 12.65 -23.44 8.28
C ILE A 24 14.04 -23.94 8.67
N ASP A 25 14.86 -23.12 9.32
CA ASP A 25 16.20 -23.47 9.76
C ASP A 25 16.18 -24.06 11.19
N ASP A 26 16.47 -25.35 11.31
CA ASP A 26 16.49 -26.07 12.60
C ASP A 26 17.66 -25.64 13.51
N ASP A 27 18.79 -25.20 12.96
CA ASP A 27 19.93 -24.73 13.73
C ASP A 27 19.63 -23.35 14.35
N ALA A 28 18.99 -22.48 13.58
CA ALA A 28 18.47 -21.20 14.08
C ALA A 28 17.43 -21.42 15.19
N LEU A 29 16.51 -22.36 15.00
CA LEU A 29 15.54 -22.74 16.03
C LEU A 29 16.21 -23.34 17.27
N GLY A 30 17.25 -24.15 17.10
CA GLY A 30 18.07 -24.69 18.19
C GLY A 30 18.70 -23.57 19.03
N THR A 31 19.30 -22.58 18.37
CA THR A 31 19.88 -21.39 19.01
C THR A 31 18.81 -20.57 19.76
N ALA A 32 17.67 -20.32 19.12
CA ALA A 32 16.56 -19.57 19.72
C ALA A 32 15.97 -20.28 20.95
N ARG A 33 15.83 -21.62 20.88
CA ARG A 33 15.41 -22.46 22.01
C ARG A 33 16.43 -22.48 23.13
N ALA A 34 17.73 -22.44 22.85
CA ALA A 34 18.74 -22.32 23.90
C ALA A 34 18.62 -20.97 24.63
N GLY A 35 18.29 -19.92 23.87
CA GLY A 35 18.11 -18.55 24.38
C GLY A 35 19.40 -17.99 24.98
N LEU A 36 20.55 -18.43 24.48
CA LEU A 36 21.89 -18.07 24.92
C LEU A 36 22.57 -17.26 23.83
N TYR A 37 22.98 -16.04 24.17
CA TYR A 37 23.55 -15.11 23.21
C TYR A 37 24.87 -14.54 23.73
N ARG A 38 25.82 -14.26 22.85
CA ARG A 38 27.01 -13.49 23.21
C ARG A 38 26.67 -12.00 23.25
N LEU A 39 27.49 -11.21 23.93
CA LEU A 39 27.28 -9.77 24.05
C LEU A 39 27.14 -9.06 22.68
N GLN A 40 27.86 -9.53 21.66
CA GLN A 40 27.81 -8.96 20.32
C GLN A 40 26.41 -9.07 19.68
N ALA A 41 25.62 -10.08 20.04
CA ALA A 41 24.26 -10.24 19.53
C ALA A 41 23.24 -9.34 20.24
N LEU A 42 23.66 -8.63 21.29
CA LEU A 42 22.81 -7.75 22.11
C LEU A 42 23.14 -6.26 21.92
N THR A 43 23.97 -5.90 20.94
CA THR A 43 24.41 -4.51 20.73
C THR A 43 23.25 -3.55 20.46
N ASP A 44 22.22 -4.02 19.77
CA ASP A 44 21.04 -3.24 19.43
C ASP A 44 19.93 -3.31 20.49
N VAL A 45 20.17 -4.05 21.59
CA VAL A 45 19.23 -4.16 22.72
C VAL A 45 19.60 -3.09 23.76
N PRO A 46 18.67 -2.20 24.15
CA PRO A 46 18.94 -1.21 25.19
C PRO A 46 19.45 -1.87 26.48
N ARG A 47 20.43 -1.26 27.16
CA ARG A 47 21.05 -1.84 28.37
C ARG A 47 20.04 -2.18 29.46
N GLU A 48 19.05 -1.32 29.67
CA GLU A 48 17.96 -1.55 30.63
C GLU A 48 17.19 -2.85 30.34
N PHE A 49 17.02 -3.21 29.06
CA PHE A 49 16.39 -4.48 28.66
C PHE A 49 17.34 -5.66 28.87
N VAL A 50 18.63 -5.51 28.59
CA VAL A 50 19.64 -6.54 28.86
C VAL A 50 19.65 -6.90 30.35
N ASP A 51 19.75 -5.88 31.21
CA ASP A 51 19.82 -6.05 32.67
C ASP A 51 18.51 -6.65 33.24
N LYS A 52 17.37 -6.21 32.71
CA LYS A 52 16.04 -6.67 33.16
C LYS A 52 15.73 -8.10 32.70
N TYR A 53 16.06 -8.46 31.47
CA TYR A 53 15.53 -9.67 30.82
C TYR A 53 16.55 -10.78 30.53
N PHE A 54 17.83 -10.53 30.76
CA PHE A 54 18.89 -11.54 30.60
C PHE A 54 19.58 -11.84 31.93
N LEU A 55 20.13 -13.05 32.00
CA LEU A 55 21.02 -13.50 33.07
C LEU A 55 22.40 -13.70 32.45
N ARG A 56 23.41 -13.06 33.03
CA ARG A 56 24.79 -13.24 32.57
C ARG A 56 25.33 -14.60 33.05
N GLU A 57 25.76 -15.43 32.11
CA GLU A 57 26.38 -16.74 32.31
C GLU A 57 27.76 -16.74 31.65
N GLY A 58 28.79 -16.37 32.41
CA GLY A 58 30.17 -16.22 31.92
C GLY A 58 30.28 -15.16 30.82
N GLN A 59 30.55 -15.61 29.59
CA GLN A 59 30.66 -14.77 28.38
C GLN A 59 29.37 -14.71 27.57
N THR A 60 28.29 -15.30 28.07
CA THR A 60 26.99 -15.36 27.41
C THR A 60 25.90 -14.75 28.28
N TYR A 61 24.77 -14.46 27.65
CA TYR A 61 23.57 -13.89 28.25
C TYR A 61 22.41 -14.81 27.91
N ARG A 62 21.78 -15.35 28.94
CA ARG A 62 20.61 -16.21 28.80
C ARG A 62 19.34 -15.41 28.99
N VAL A 63 18.38 -15.54 28.09
CA VAL A 63 17.04 -14.96 28.27
C VAL A 63 16.37 -15.60 29.49
N ARG A 64 15.84 -14.77 30.39
CA ARG A 64 15.12 -15.21 31.60
C ARG A 64 13.99 -16.19 31.28
N ARG A 65 13.82 -17.20 32.14
CA ARG A 65 12.88 -18.31 31.93
C ARG A 65 11.44 -17.82 31.82
N GLU A 66 11.09 -16.77 32.55
CA GLU A 66 9.75 -16.18 32.60
C GLU A 66 9.31 -15.69 31.22
N LEU A 67 10.19 -15.01 30.48
CA LEU A 67 9.90 -14.59 29.10
C LEU A 67 9.85 -15.78 28.14
N ARG A 68 10.74 -16.76 28.34
CA ARG A 68 10.81 -17.93 27.47
C ARG A 68 9.55 -18.79 27.52
N LYS A 69 8.80 -18.77 28.63
CA LYS A 69 7.52 -19.48 28.75
C LYS A 69 6.47 -18.99 27.75
N TRP A 70 6.54 -17.74 27.29
CA TRP A 70 5.66 -17.23 26.25
C TRP A 70 6.06 -17.69 24.84
N CYS A 71 7.32 -18.07 24.62
CA CYS A 71 7.83 -18.37 23.29
C CYS A 71 7.69 -19.85 22.95
N ILE A 72 6.99 -20.14 21.86
CA ILE A 72 6.81 -21.49 21.31
C ILE A 72 7.58 -21.56 19.99
N PHE A 73 8.61 -22.39 19.94
CA PHE A 73 9.49 -22.51 18.77
C PHE A 73 9.17 -23.76 17.95
N GLY A 74 8.80 -23.59 16.68
CA GLY A 74 8.42 -24.69 15.80
C GLY A 74 8.96 -24.51 14.38
N ARG A 75 9.29 -25.61 13.71
CA ARG A 75 9.59 -25.59 12.29
C ARG A 75 8.30 -25.28 11.53
N HIS A 76 8.34 -24.32 10.60
CA HIS A 76 7.19 -23.97 9.76
C HIS A 76 7.65 -23.38 8.42
N ASP A 77 7.25 -24.01 7.34
CA ASP A 77 7.42 -23.49 5.98
C ASP A 77 6.19 -22.69 5.55
N LEU A 78 6.33 -21.37 5.43
CA LEU A 78 5.26 -20.46 5.01
C LEU A 78 4.61 -20.83 3.66
N THR A 79 5.34 -21.56 2.82
CA THR A 79 4.95 -21.91 1.45
C THR A 79 4.15 -23.22 1.39
N GLN A 80 4.43 -24.16 2.29
CA GLN A 80 3.85 -25.51 2.30
C GLN A 80 2.89 -25.71 3.48
N ASP A 81 3.34 -25.39 4.69
CA ASP A 81 2.68 -25.79 5.93
C ASP A 81 1.46 -24.94 6.23
N SER A 82 0.40 -25.59 6.72
CA SER A 82 -0.89 -24.93 7.00
C SER A 82 -0.70 -23.70 7.90
N PRO A 83 -1.22 -22.52 7.52
CA PRO A 83 -1.01 -21.32 8.30
C PRO A 83 -1.59 -21.47 9.70
N LEU A 84 -0.84 -20.97 10.69
CA LEU A 84 -1.40 -20.67 12.00
C LEU A 84 -2.62 -19.77 11.84
N SER A 85 -3.61 -19.86 12.73
CA SER A 85 -4.83 -19.05 12.66
C SER A 85 -5.06 -18.29 13.96
N HIS A 86 -5.96 -17.31 13.91
CA HIS A 86 -6.37 -16.50 15.06
C HIS A 86 -5.24 -15.68 15.72
N ILE A 87 -4.25 -15.24 14.95
CA ILE A 87 -3.13 -14.43 15.43
C ILE A 87 -3.56 -12.96 15.60
N ASP A 88 -3.34 -12.40 16.80
CA ASP A 88 -3.55 -10.98 17.11
C ASP A 88 -2.57 -10.05 16.39
N LEU A 89 -1.28 -10.43 16.37
CA LEU A 89 -0.19 -9.69 15.76
C LEU A 89 0.73 -10.68 15.03
N LEU A 90 0.78 -10.56 13.71
CA LEU A 90 1.70 -11.32 12.86
C LEU A 90 2.85 -10.41 12.46
N VAL A 91 4.07 -10.81 12.81
CA VAL A 91 5.31 -10.13 12.39
C VAL A 91 6.01 -10.99 11.35
N CYS A 92 6.08 -10.51 10.12
CA CYS A 92 6.78 -11.18 9.01
C CYS A 92 7.69 -10.16 8.35
N ARG A 93 8.92 -10.06 8.84
CA ARG A 93 9.88 -9.06 8.39
C ARG A 93 11.10 -9.71 7.77
N ASN A 94 11.55 -9.17 6.65
CA ASN A 94 12.76 -9.57 5.94
C ASN A 94 12.75 -11.03 5.43
N VAL A 95 11.58 -11.64 5.25
CA VAL A 95 11.42 -13.01 4.72
C VAL A 95 10.89 -12.98 3.28
N LEU A 96 9.90 -12.14 3.00
CA LEU A 96 9.22 -12.12 1.69
C LEU A 96 10.13 -11.60 0.58
N ILE A 97 11.21 -10.90 0.92
CA ILE A 97 12.23 -10.43 -0.03
C ILE A 97 13.01 -11.58 -0.71
N TYR A 98 13.00 -12.77 -0.13
CA TYR A 98 13.64 -13.96 -0.72
C TYR A 98 12.70 -14.74 -1.65
N PHE A 99 11.43 -14.33 -1.73
CA PHE A 99 10.42 -15.00 -2.54
C PHE A 99 10.25 -14.29 -3.88
N ASP A 100 10.08 -15.06 -4.95
CA ASP A 100 9.65 -14.52 -6.24
C ASP A 100 8.17 -14.08 -6.18
N GLY A 101 7.70 -13.41 -7.24
CA GLY A 101 6.33 -12.89 -7.29
C GLY A 101 5.27 -13.99 -7.13
N GLN A 102 5.49 -15.17 -7.70
CA GLN A 102 4.53 -16.29 -7.61
C GLN A 102 4.43 -16.81 -6.18
N LEU A 103 5.56 -16.93 -5.48
CA LEU A 103 5.58 -17.40 -4.11
C LEU A 103 5.03 -16.34 -3.16
N GLN A 104 5.30 -15.06 -3.39
CA GLN A 104 4.67 -13.96 -2.66
C GLN A 104 3.14 -13.99 -2.80
N GLU A 105 2.62 -14.18 -4.03
CA GLU A 105 1.18 -14.29 -4.29
C GLU A 105 0.53 -15.49 -3.58
N ARG A 106 1.27 -16.59 -3.39
CA ARG A 106 0.80 -17.76 -2.62
C ARG A 106 0.83 -17.54 -1.11
N VAL A 107 1.84 -16.85 -0.59
CA VAL A 107 2.04 -16.67 0.86
C VAL A 107 1.13 -15.58 1.44
N LEU A 108 0.87 -14.50 0.70
CA LEU A 108 0.06 -13.38 1.20
C LEU A 108 -1.35 -13.77 1.66
N PRO A 109 -2.15 -14.57 0.92
CA PRO A 109 -3.46 -15.03 1.39
C PRO A 109 -3.36 -15.87 2.68
N ARG A 110 -2.28 -16.64 2.85
CA ARG A 110 -2.03 -17.45 4.05
C ARG A 110 -1.76 -16.57 5.27
N LEU A 111 -0.92 -15.54 5.12
CA LEU A 111 -0.69 -14.54 6.17
C LEU A 111 -1.98 -13.80 6.53
N GLN A 112 -2.81 -13.49 5.53
CA GLN A 112 -4.10 -12.84 5.75
C GLN A 112 -5.11 -13.73 6.49
N TYR A 113 -5.10 -15.04 6.21
CA TYR A 113 -5.92 -16.01 6.94
C TYR A 113 -5.44 -16.16 8.40
N ALA A 114 -4.12 -16.10 8.60
CA ALA A 114 -3.53 -16.25 9.92
C ALA A 114 -3.91 -15.15 10.90
N VAL A 115 -3.95 -13.90 10.42
CA VAL A 115 -4.32 -12.73 11.23
C VAL A 115 -5.83 -12.72 11.47
N ARG A 116 -6.24 -12.60 12.74
CA ARG A 116 -7.68 -12.48 13.08
C ARG A 116 -8.28 -11.16 12.61
N GLU A 117 -9.60 -11.03 12.68
CA GLU A 117 -10.24 -9.74 12.36
C GLU A 117 -9.78 -8.65 13.33
N ARG A 118 -9.49 -7.45 12.80
CA ARG A 118 -8.88 -6.33 13.53
C ARG A 118 -7.48 -6.61 14.09
N GLY A 119 -6.89 -7.76 13.79
CA GLY A 119 -5.51 -8.10 14.11
C GLY A 119 -4.54 -7.31 13.23
N TYR A 120 -3.26 -7.36 13.59
CA TYR A 120 -2.22 -6.55 12.97
C TYR A 120 -1.22 -7.41 12.20
N LEU A 121 -0.76 -6.87 11.07
CA LEU A 121 0.32 -7.40 10.25
C LEU A 121 1.47 -6.38 10.25
N PHE A 122 2.66 -6.81 10.62
CA PHE A 122 3.86 -5.99 10.65
C PHE A 122 4.90 -6.55 9.67
N LEU A 123 5.17 -5.79 8.61
CA LEU A 123 6.08 -6.17 7.52
C LEU A 123 7.39 -5.37 7.51
N GLY A 124 8.37 -5.85 6.75
CA GLY A 124 9.57 -5.09 6.42
C GLY A 124 9.33 -4.00 5.38
N LYS A 125 10.29 -3.07 5.28
CA LYS A 125 10.21 -1.89 4.38
C LYS A 125 10.00 -2.27 2.92
N SER A 126 10.72 -3.28 2.44
CA SER A 126 10.69 -3.75 1.05
C SER A 126 9.51 -4.67 0.75
N GLU A 127 8.74 -5.06 1.77
CA GLU A 127 7.71 -6.10 1.68
C GLU A 127 6.30 -5.49 1.66
N SER A 128 6.20 -4.16 1.77
CA SER A 128 4.93 -3.43 1.90
C SER A 128 4.15 -3.30 0.59
N ALA A 129 4.83 -3.40 -0.55
CA ALA A 129 4.19 -3.45 -1.87
C ALA A 129 3.30 -4.71 -2.02
N LEU A 130 3.55 -5.74 -1.20
CA LEU A 130 2.84 -7.02 -1.24
C LEU A 130 1.56 -7.00 -0.40
N ALA A 131 1.47 -6.12 0.62
CA ALA A 131 0.27 -5.92 1.43
C ALA A 131 -0.83 -5.10 0.76
N ARG A 132 -0.76 -4.85 -0.57
CA ARG A 132 -1.75 -4.09 -1.38
C ARG A 132 -3.14 -4.75 -1.49
N SER A 133 -3.42 -5.76 -0.67
CA SER A 133 -4.74 -6.38 -0.54
C SER A 133 -5.73 -5.37 0.03
N ARG A 134 -6.97 -5.36 -0.48
CA ARG A 134 -8.10 -4.56 0.05
C ARG A 134 -8.45 -4.90 1.52
N ARG A 135 -7.84 -5.94 2.09
CA ARG A 135 -8.13 -6.47 3.43
C ARG A 135 -7.15 -5.99 4.50
N PHE A 136 -6.11 -5.24 4.13
CA PHE A 136 -5.19 -4.62 5.08
C PHE A 136 -5.17 -3.11 4.89
N VAL A 137 -5.50 -2.38 5.95
CA VAL A 137 -5.45 -0.93 5.98
C VAL A 137 -4.19 -0.51 6.76
N PRO A 138 -3.38 0.41 6.23
CA PRO A 138 -2.18 0.89 6.92
C PRO A 138 -2.57 1.68 8.18
N VAL A 139 -1.98 1.29 9.31
CA VAL A 139 -2.07 2.00 10.59
C VAL A 139 -0.85 2.89 10.78
N ASP A 140 0.33 2.39 10.42
CA ASP A 140 1.56 3.17 10.41
C ASP A 140 2.37 2.87 9.15
N PHE A 141 2.49 3.85 8.26
CA PHE A 141 3.26 3.71 7.04
C PHE A 141 4.77 3.79 7.26
N LYS A 142 5.26 4.48 8.30
CA LYS A 142 6.70 4.54 8.58
C LYS A 142 7.21 3.16 9.02
N TRP A 143 6.43 2.50 9.86
CA TRP A 143 6.76 1.19 10.43
C TRP A 143 6.12 0.01 9.70
N ARG A 144 5.30 0.25 8.67
CA ARG A 144 4.67 -0.80 7.85
C ARG A 144 3.79 -1.74 8.68
N ILE A 145 2.96 -1.13 9.51
CA ILE A 145 1.97 -1.80 10.35
C ILE A 145 0.61 -1.64 9.68
N PHE A 146 -0.07 -2.76 9.48
CA PHE A 146 -1.38 -2.82 8.83
C PHE A 146 -2.38 -3.53 9.75
N GLN A 147 -3.65 -3.14 9.68
CA GLN A 147 -4.73 -3.81 10.38
C GLN A 147 -5.61 -4.58 9.39
N ARG A 148 -5.96 -5.82 9.75
CA ARG A 148 -6.88 -6.63 8.97
C ARG A 148 -8.30 -6.09 9.12
N VAL A 149 -8.91 -5.78 7.98
CA VAL A 149 -10.31 -5.35 7.89
C VAL A 149 -11.12 -6.37 7.11
N THR A 150 -12.39 -6.54 7.49
CA THR A 150 -13.35 -7.27 6.68
C THR A 150 -13.84 -6.34 5.57
N PRO A 151 -13.77 -6.73 4.28
CA PRO A 151 -14.37 -5.96 3.21
C PRO A 151 -15.87 -5.77 3.46
N PRO A 152 -16.43 -4.57 3.20
CA PRO A 152 -17.87 -4.30 3.37
C PRO A 152 -18.78 -5.27 2.60
N GLU A 153 -18.26 -5.89 1.54
CA GLU A 153 -18.97 -6.85 0.68
C GLU A 153 -19.32 -8.17 1.38
N LEU A 154 -18.66 -8.51 2.51
CA LEU A 154 -18.87 -9.75 3.27
C LEU A 154 -19.76 -9.56 4.51
N THR A 155 -20.11 -8.31 4.85
CA THR A 155 -21.04 -7.95 5.94
C THR A 155 -22.40 -7.60 5.33
N GLY A 156 -23.18 -8.62 4.97
CA GLY A 156 -24.42 -8.44 4.21
C GLY A 156 -25.52 -7.64 4.91
N LYS A 157 -26.25 -6.85 4.11
CA LYS A 157 -27.73 -6.82 4.14
C LYS A 157 -28.24 -6.88 2.70
N PRO A 158 -29.10 -7.84 2.33
CA PRO A 158 -29.79 -7.82 1.04
C PRO A 158 -30.90 -6.77 1.13
N VAL A 159 -30.78 -5.67 0.38
CA VAL A 159 -31.88 -4.73 0.21
C VAL A 159 -32.79 -5.27 -0.89
N GLY A 160 -33.87 -5.90 -0.44
CA GLY A 160 -35.23 -5.68 -0.91
C GLY A 160 -35.50 -5.76 -2.41
N VAL A 161 -36.05 -6.90 -2.80
CA VAL A 161 -36.92 -7.05 -3.97
C VAL A 161 -38.17 -6.18 -3.80
N ALA A 162 -38.43 -5.28 -4.75
CA ALA A 162 -39.73 -4.67 -5.09
C ALA A 162 -39.44 -3.72 -6.28
N ASP A 163 -40.20 -3.62 -7.35
CA ASP A 163 -41.36 -4.34 -7.86
C ASP A 163 -41.39 -4.00 -9.37
N GLU A 164 -41.85 -4.92 -10.20
CA GLU A 164 -41.92 -4.75 -11.65
C GLU A 164 -43.12 -3.88 -12.09
N ALA A 165 -42.85 -3.00 -13.07
CA ALA A 165 -43.69 -2.69 -14.25
C ALA A 165 -44.79 -1.59 -14.15
N PRO A 166 -45.28 -1.02 -15.30
CA PRO A 166 -44.95 -1.37 -16.68
C PRO A 166 -44.56 -0.23 -17.64
N LEU A 167 -44.03 -0.72 -18.76
CA LEU A 167 -43.60 -0.07 -19.98
C LEU A 167 -44.59 0.98 -20.54
N ARG A 168 -44.02 2.06 -21.07
CA ARG A 168 -44.60 2.78 -22.21
C ARG A 168 -43.65 2.72 -23.41
N THR A 169 -44.13 2.01 -24.42
CA THR A 169 -43.57 1.81 -25.75
C THR A 169 -43.75 3.07 -26.61
N GLY A 170 -42.70 3.45 -27.33
CA GLY A 170 -42.69 4.50 -28.35
C GLY A 170 -41.40 4.41 -29.17
N PRO A 171 -41.43 4.68 -30.50
CA PRO A 171 -40.82 3.79 -31.49
C PRO A 171 -39.31 3.96 -31.66
N ARG A 172 -38.66 2.81 -31.84
CA ARG A 172 -37.26 2.65 -32.22
C ARG A 172 -37.10 2.90 -33.73
N ARG A 173 -36.23 3.82 -34.11
CA ARG A 173 -35.66 3.97 -35.47
C ARG A 173 -34.15 4.30 -35.37
N PRO A 174 -33.34 4.10 -36.42
CA PRO A 174 -32.18 3.22 -36.39
C PRO A 174 -30.87 3.98 -36.16
N ALA A 175 -29.81 3.18 -36.03
CA ALA A 175 -28.44 3.57 -35.70
C ALA A 175 -27.76 4.60 -36.62
N ARG A 176 -26.72 5.19 -36.03
CA ARG A 176 -25.57 5.92 -36.60
C ARG A 176 -25.80 7.38 -36.98
N THR A 177 -25.22 8.30 -36.22
CA THR A 177 -24.04 9.08 -36.68
C THR A 177 -23.33 9.68 -35.47
N GLU A 178 -22.02 9.47 -35.39
CA GLU A 178 -21.12 10.20 -34.51
C GLU A 178 -21.05 11.68 -34.92
N SER A 179 -20.73 12.54 -33.93
CA SER A 179 -20.29 13.96 -34.03
C SER A 179 -21.29 15.01 -33.52
N PRO A 180 -20.85 16.27 -33.25
CA PRO A 180 -19.71 16.65 -32.40
C PRO A 180 -20.07 17.89 -31.55
N ALA A 181 -19.93 17.84 -30.23
CA ALA A 181 -19.84 19.03 -29.39
C ALA A 181 -18.91 18.65 -28.23
N THR A 182 -17.67 19.15 -28.14
CA THR A 182 -17.28 20.55 -28.30
C THR A 182 -15.83 20.70 -28.83
N PRO A 183 -15.60 21.20 -30.05
CA PRO A 183 -14.26 21.55 -30.55
C PRO A 183 -13.72 22.87 -29.95
N ARG A 184 -14.50 23.55 -29.10
CA ARG A 184 -14.16 24.87 -28.54
C ARG A 184 -13.29 24.81 -27.28
N VAL A 185 -13.26 23.68 -26.59
CA VAL A 185 -12.45 23.48 -25.36
C VAL A 185 -11.05 22.97 -25.71
N GLN A 186 -10.92 22.17 -26.77
CA GLN A 186 -9.64 21.60 -27.21
C GLN A 186 -8.68 22.69 -27.71
N GLY A 187 -9.15 23.61 -28.56
CA GLY A 187 -8.32 24.69 -29.12
C GLY A 187 -7.86 25.74 -28.08
N MET A 188 -8.58 25.90 -26.97
CA MET A 188 -8.13 26.74 -25.85
C MET A 188 -7.05 26.04 -25.02
N ILE A 189 -7.04 24.70 -24.96
CA ILE A 189 -6.02 23.93 -24.24
C ILE A 189 -4.70 23.85 -25.03
N GLU A 190 -4.77 23.90 -26.37
CA GLU A 190 -3.61 23.85 -27.26
C GLU A 190 -2.78 25.13 -27.26
N THR A 191 -3.37 26.28 -26.89
CA THR A 191 -2.68 27.58 -26.77
C THR A 191 -2.16 27.87 -25.36
N LEU A 192 -2.45 27.01 -24.38
CA LEU A 192 -1.96 27.17 -23.01
C LEU A 192 -0.49 26.79 -22.90
N GLN A 193 0.32 27.69 -22.34
CA GLN A 193 1.72 27.46 -21.98
C GLN A 193 1.90 26.53 -20.75
N SER A 194 0.81 26.03 -20.19
CA SER A 194 0.81 25.10 -19.05
C SER A 194 0.48 23.69 -19.51
N ALA A 195 1.23 22.71 -19.00
CA ALA A 195 0.99 21.30 -19.24
C ALA A 195 -0.34 20.84 -18.61
N VAL A 196 -1.19 20.20 -19.40
CA VAL A 196 -2.50 19.67 -19.00
C VAL A 196 -2.59 18.19 -19.36
N MET A 197 -2.97 17.37 -18.37
CA MET A 197 -3.23 15.94 -18.52
C MET A 197 -4.57 15.61 -17.86
N VAL A 198 -5.45 14.89 -18.57
CA VAL A 198 -6.72 14.40 -18.03
C VAL A 198 -6.68 12.87 -17.96
N ILE A 199 -6.99 12.32 -16.78
CA ILE A 199 -7.01 10.88 -16.53
C ILE A 199 -8.47 10.45 -16.36
N GLY A 200 -8.90 9.53 -17.22
CA GLY A 200 -10.22 8.94 -17.21
C GLY A 200 -10.42 7.96 -16.03
N PRO A 201 -11.66 7.51 -15.80
CA PRO A 201 -12.02 6.64 -14.67
C PRO A 201 -11.32 5.27 -14.70
N THR A 202 -10.92 4.81 -15.88
CA THR A 202 -10.15 3.56 -16.09
C THR A 202 -8.63 3.75 -15.99
N ASP A 203 -8.19 4.90 -15.47
CA ASP A 203 -6.78 5.31 -15.40
C ASP A 203 -6.14 5.62 -16.78
N THR A 204 -6.96 5.78 -17.82
CA THR A 204 -6.50 6.05 -19.19
C THR A 204 -6.31 7.56 -19.42
N ILE A 205 -5.25 7.98 -20.11
CA ILE A 205 -5.08 9.38 -20.49
C ILE A 205 -6.04 9.75 -21.61
N VAL A 206 -6.89 10.73 -21.35
CA VAL A 206 -7.94 11.21 -22.26
C VAL A 206 -7.55 12.55 -22.92
N THR A 207 -6.72 13.34 -22.26
CA THR A 207 -6.23 14.62 -22.82
C THR A 207 -4.77 14.81 -22.48
N TRP A 208 -4.03 15.28 -23.47
CA TRP A 208 -2.60 15.56 -23.41
C TRP A 208 -2.32 16.71 -24.37
N ASN A 209 -1.83 17.86 -23.86
CA ASN A 209 -1.61 19.04 -24.69
C ASN A 209 -0.11 19.22 -25.05
N PRO A 210 0.23 20.07 -26.05
CA PRO A 210 1.62 20.24 -26.49
C PRO A 210 2.59 20.66 -25.37
N ALA A 211 2.13 21.46 -24.40
CA ALA A 211 2.94 21.82 -23.24
C ALA A 211 3.23 20.61 -22.32
N ALA A 212 2.33 19.62 -22.23
CA ALA A 212 2.57 18.37 -21.53
C ALA A 212 3.59 17.50 -22.28
N GLU A 213 3.56 17.46 -23.61
CA GLU A 213 4.58 16.76 -24.39
C GLU A 213 5.97 17.31 -24.09
N GLN A 214 6.13 18.64 -24.11
CA GLN A 214 7.41 19.29 -23.85
C GLN A 214 7.86 19.12 -22.39
N LEU A 215 6.92 19.17 -21.43
CA LEU A 215 7.26 19.06 -20.01
C LEU A 215 7.69 17.64 -19.64
N PHE A 216 6.96 16.64 -20.13
CA PHE A 216 7.15 15.25 -19.74
C PHE A 216 8.00 14.45 -20.74
N GLU A 217 8.32 15.03 -21.89
CA GLU A 217 9.09 14.43 -22.99
C GLU A 217 8.44 13.14 -23.51
N ILE A 218 7.10 13.15 -23.58
CA ILE A 218 6.28 12.06 -24.13
C ILE A 218 5.40 12.66 -25.23
N PRO A 219 5.54 12.23 -26.49
CA PRO A 219 4.69 12.72 -27.57
C PRO A 219 3.24 12.24 -27.38
N THR A 220 2.28 12.98 -27.93
CA THR A 220 0.83 12.82 -27.69
C THR A 220 0.33 11.43 -28.08
N ASP A 221 0.85 10.85 -29.16
CA ASP A 221 0.55 9.50 -29.61
C ASP A 221 1.03 8.41 -28.64
N GLY A 222 2.11 8.67 -27.91
CA GLY A 222 2.65 7.82 -26.85
C GLY A 222 1.92 7.94 -25.52
N ALA A 223 1.19 9.04 -25.29
CA ALA A 223 0.48 9.30 -24.03
C ALA A 223 -1.02 8.99 -24.10
N LEU A 224 -1.72 9.41 -25.16
CA LEU A 224 -3.17 9.26 -25.28
C LEU A 224 -3.58 7.78 -25.36
N GLY A 225 -4.66 7.43 -24.64
CA GLY A 225 -5.18 6.06 -24.63
C GLY A 225 -4.35 5.06 -23.83
N LYS A 226 -3.16 5.44 -23.33
CA LYS A 226 -2.36 4.63 -22.39
C LYS A 226 -2.83 4.83 -20.96
N LYS A 227 -2.53 3.88 -20.08
CA LYS A 227 -2.79 4.07 -18.65
C LYS A 227 -1.74 5.01 -18.06
N PHE A 228 -2.17 5.91 -17.19
CA PHE A 228 -1.28 6.84 -16.50
C PHE A 228 -0.13 6.12 -15.77
N ARG A 229 -0.42 4.95 -15.19
CA ARG A 229 0.55 4.09 -14.50
C ARG A 229 1.62 3.47 -15.39
N ASP A 230 1.36 3.40 -16.70
CA ASP A 230 2.26 2.81 -17.68
C ASP A 230 3.17 3.90 -18.28
N LEU A 231 2.90 5.18 -18.00
CA LEU A 231 3.77 6.29 -18.39
C LEU A 231 4.89 6.48 -17.35
N ASP A 232 6.11 6.67 -17.85
CA ASP A 232 7.33 6.91 -17.06
C ASP A 232 7.21 8.11 -16.10
N ILE A 233 6.28 9.02 -16.38
CA ILE A 233 6.00 10.20 -15.55
C ILE A 233 5.60 9.80 -14.13
N SER A 234 4.87 8.69 -13.98
CA SER A 234 4.41 8.20 -12.68
C SER A 234 5.54 7.72 -11.77
N TYR A 235 6.74 7.50 -12.33
CA TYR A 235 7.96 7.10 -11.64
C TYR A 235 8.99 8.23 -11.54
N ARG A 236 9.07 9.10 -12.55
CA ARG A 236 9.99 10.26 -12.56
C ARG A 236 9.59 11.35 -11.57
N MET A 237 8.29 11.48 -11.29
CA MET A 237 7.77 12.51 -10.38
C MET A 237 7.33 11.88 -9.05
N GLU A 238 8.14 12.09 -8.01
CA GLU A 238 7.88 11.52 -6.69
C GLU A 238 6.54 12.03 -6.13
N GLY A 239 5.70 11.09 -5.66
CA GLY A 239 4.42 11.40 -5.04
C GLY A 239 3.28 11.78 -6.00
N LEU A 240 3.53 12.04 -7.29
CA LEU A 240 2.49 12.41 -8.26
C LEU A 240 1.38 11.36 -8.34
N ARG A 241 1.76 10.09 -8.42
CA ARG A 241 0.81 8.96 -8.50
C ARG A 241 -0.07 8.85 -7.26
N SER A 242 0.54 8.93 -6.08
CA SER A 242 -0.18 8.90 -4.80
C SER A 242 -1.20 10.03 -4.72
N ARG A 243 -0.82 11.21 -5.21
CA ARG A 243 -1.66 12.40 -5.20
C ARG A 243 -2.81 12.33 -6.20
N VAL A 244 -2.58 11.78 -7.40
CA VAL A 244 -3.64 11.51 -8.38
C VAL A 244 -4.69 10.55 -7.80
N GLU A 245 -4.24 9.48 -7.14
CA GLU A 245 -5.13 8.48 -6.55
C GLU A 245 -5.90 9.03 -5.33
N GLU A 246 -5.26 9.86 -4.52
CA GLU A 246 -5.91 10.58 -3.42
C GLU A 246 -7.03 11.50 -3.93
N VAL A 247 -6.81 12.23 -5.03
CA VAL A 247 -7.84 13.08 -5.63
C VAL A 247 -8.99 12.26 -6.23
N LYS A 248 -8.69 11.12 -6.85
CA LYS A 248 -9.73 10.19 -7.36
C LYS A 248 -10.59 9.61 -6.23
N ALA A 249 -9.98 9.32 -5.08
CA ALA A 249 -10.67 8.73 -3.93
C ALA A 249 -11.43 9.77 -3.09
N SER A 250 -10.86 10.96 -2.89
CA SER A 250 -11.43 12.00 -2.03
C SER A 250 -12.37 12.96 -2.76
N LEU A 251 -12.29 13.03 -4.10
CA LEU A 251 -12.91 14.08 -4.92
C LEU A 251 -12.54 15.51 -4.44
N ALA A 252 -11.42 15.66 -3.73
CA ALA A 252 -10.91 16.96 -3.27
C ALA A 252 -9.74 17.41 -4.16
N ARG A 253 -9.73 18.69 -4.56
CA ARG A 253 -8.60 19.28 -5.29
C ARG A 253 -7.35 19.31 -4.40
N THR A 254 -6.19 19.04 -5.00
CA THR A 254 -4.91 19.06 -4.29
C THR A 254 -3.82 19.70 -5.14
N ARG A 255 -2.87 20.37 -4.50
CA ARG A 255 -1.69 20.96 -5.14
C ARG A 255 -0.41 20.39 -4.53
N ILE A 256 0.57 20.18 -5.38
CA ILE A 256 1.96 19.88 -5.03
C ILE A 256 2.78 21.10 -5.44
N ALA A 257 3.30 21.82 -4.45
CA ALA A 257 3.85 23.16 -4.66
C ALA A 257 5.16 23.16 -5.46
N THR A 258 6.02 22.15 -5.27
CA THR A 258 7.27 22.03 -6.01
C THR A 258 7.69 20.57 -6.04
N VAL A 259 7.78 19.99 -7.25
CA VAL A 259 8.26 18.64 -7.47
C VAL A 259 9.41 18.68 -8.47
N SER A 260 10.48 17.99 -8.13
CA SER A 260 11.65 17.80 -9.00
C SER A 260 11.31 16.77 -10.07
N LEU A 261 11.31 17.19 -11.33
CA LEU A 261 11.16 16.35 -12.50
C LEU A 261 12.52 16.25 -13.20
N PRO A 262 13.25 15.13 -13.08
CA PRO A 262 14.47 14.91 -13.84
C PRO A 262 14.13 14.76 -15.33
N ARG A 263 14.70 15.62 -16.18
CA ARG A 263 14.58 15.58 -17.65
C ARG A 263 15.52 14.55 -18.26
N ARG A 264 15.20 14.07 -19.48
CA ARG A 264 16.08 13.16 -20.23
C ARG A 264 17.39 13.84 -20.65
N SER A 265 17.43 15.18 -20.68
CA SER A 265 18.67 15.95 -20.87
C SER A 265 19.65 15.88 -19.68
N GLY A 266 19.20 15.39 -18.52
CA GLY A 266 20.00 15.32 -17.28
C GLY A 266 19.72 16.47 -16.30
N ASP A 267 19.02 17.52 -16.72
CA ASP A 267 18.66 18.65 -15.86
C ASP A 267 17.43 18.35 -14.99
N VAL A 268 17.37 18.91 -13.79
CA VAL A 268 16.22 18.77 -12.89
C VAL A 268 15.35 20.02 -12.97
N LEU A 269 14.11 19.83 -13.40
CA LEU A 269 13.13 20.92 -13.48
C LEU A 269 12.21 20.88 -12.25
N HIS A 270 12.06 22.02 -11.58
CA HIS A 270 11.10 22.14 -10.49
C HIS A 270 9.75 22.64 -11.01
N VAL A 271 8.69 21.85 -10.83
CA VAL A 271 7.35 22.19 -11.30
C VAL A 271 6.31 22.10 -10.18
N SER A 272 5.33 23.00 -10.22
CA SER A 272 4.15 22.90 -9.36
C SER A 272 3.03 22.16 -10.08
N VAL A 273 2.46 21.13 -9.46
CA VAL A 273 1.41 20.31 -10.06
C VAL A 273 0.11 20.48 -9.28
N SER A 274 -0.96 20.85 -9.96
CA SER A 274 -2.30 20.92 -9.37
C SER A 274 -3.17 19.83 -9.97
N ILE A 275 -3.83 19.06 -9.11
CA ILE A 275 -4.66 17.91 -9.48
C ILE A 275 -6.07 18.17 -8.93
N ALA A 276 -7.05 18.23 -9.82
CA ALA A 276 -8.44 18.45 -9.46
C ALA A 276 -9.34 17.37 -10.07
N PRO A 277 -10.37 16.92 -9.36
CA PRO A 277 -11.33 15.97 -9.91
C PRO A 277 -12.27 16.69 -10.89
N LEU A 278 -12.41 16.14 -12.09
CA LEU A 278 -13.37 16.61 -13.08
C LEU A 278 -14.68 15.84 -12.87
N LEU A 279 -15.59 16.43 -12.11
CA LEU A 279 -16.94 15.91 -11.94
C LEU A 279 -17.80 16.31 -13.15
N PRO A 280 -18.56 15.40 -13.78
CA PRO A 280 -19.49 15.78 -14.83
C PRO A 280 -20.65 16.55 -14.18
N ARG A 281 -20.61 17.88 -14.26
CA ARG A 281 -21.82 18.70 -14.16
C ARG A 281 -22.31 18.98 -15.56
N SER A 282 -23.61 18.83 -15.76
CA SER A 282 -24.35 19.36 -16.91
C SER A 282 -23.72 20.67 -17.40
N SER A 283 -23.26 20.68 -18.64
CA SER A 283 -22.81 21.84 -19.41
C SER A 283 -21.80 22.78 -18.73
N THR A 284 -20.62 22.87 -19.34
CA THR A 284 -19.56 23.88 -19.17
C THR A 284 -18.46 23.51 -18.15
N ILE A 285 -17.37 22.95 -18.66
CA ILE A 285 -16.12 22.72 -17.92
C ILE A 285 -15.25 23.96 -18.04
N ASN A 286 -14.93 24.57 -16.89
CA ASN A 286 -13.76 25.42 -16.68
C ASN A 286 -12.99 24.87 -15.49
N ALA A 287 -11.75 24.42 -15.69
CA ALA A 287 -10.67 24.50 -14.71
C ALA A 287 -9.33 24.14 -15.36
N ALA A 288 -8.45 25.14 -15.49
CA ALA A 288 -7.08 25.05 -15.96
C ALA A 288 -6.11 24.78 -14.80
N SER A 289 -5.08 23.95 -15.02
CA SER A 289 -3.90 23.88 -14.15
C SER A 289 -2.94 25.01 -14.51
N ARG A 290 -2.79 25.99 -13.62
CA ARG A 290 -1.83 27.09 -13.76
C ARG A 290 -0.47 26.64 -13.22
N GLY A 291 0.47 26.36 -14.12
CA GLY A 291 1.89 26.28 -13.82
C GLY A 291 2.54 27.57 -14.30
N SER A 292 2.96 28.42 -13.36
CA SER A 292 3.87 29.53 -13.66
C SER A 292 5.30 28.99 -13.58
N TRP A 293 6.06 29.17 -14.67
CA TRP A 293 7.48 28.88 -14.79
C TRP A 293 8.32 29.86 -13.96
#